data_AF-A0A7J5XEM5-F1
#
_entry.id   AF-A0A7J5XEM5-F1
#
_cell.length_a   1.000
_cell.length_b   1.000
_cell.length_c   1.000
_cell.angle_alpha   90.00
_cell.angle_beta   90.00
_cell.angle_gamma   90.00
#
_symmetry.space_group_name_H-M   'P 1'
#
loop_
_entity.id
_entity.type
_entity.pdbx_description
1 polymer ?
#
loop_
_entity_poly.entity_id
_entity_poly.type
_entity_poly.pdbx_seq_one_letter_code
_entity_poly.pdbx_strand_id
1 'polypeptide(L)'
;GFDPPHQSDTRTIYVANRFPEHGHYIPQRFADNRIISSKLMIDTPTSPVTSGLPLFFVITVTAIKQGYEDWLRHKADNEVNGAPVFVVRSGCLVGDIVRVAKDETFPADLALLSSDREDGTCHITTASLDGETNLKTHFSVAETSVCQSVTQLEALQAVVECQQPEADLYRFVGRITITQQDEEIVRPLGPENLMLRGARLKNTKEIFAVAVYTGMESKMALNYKGKSQKRSAVEKSMNTFLLIYLGILLFEAILSTILKYAWQAEDKWDEPFYNQKTEQEKQQSDFLAFLVLYNFIIPISLYVTVEMQKFLGSFFIGWDLDLYHEETDQKAQVNTSDLNEELDRWSMCLQIRRVR
;
A
#
# COMPACT_ATOMS: atom_id res chain seq x y z
N GLY A 1 18.30 -10.32 30.16
CA GLY A 1 17.72 -9.00 29.91
C GLY A 1 18.73 -8.23 29.13
N PHE A 2 18.54 -8.14 27.81
CA PHE A 2 19.28 -7.23 26.96
C PHE A 2 18.29 -6.11 26.68
N ASP A 3 18.43 -5.00 27.40
CA ASP A 3 17.73 -3.77 27.03
C ASP A 3 18.30 -3.29 25.69
N PRO A 4 17.46 -2.95 24.70
CA PRO A 4 17.95 -2.28 23.50
C PRO A 4 18.54 -0.91 23.91
N PRO A 5 19.55 -0.41 23.17
CA PRO A 5 20.16 0.87 23.48
C PRO A 5 19.08 1.96 23.44
N HIS A 6 19.07 2.83 24.45
CA HIS A 6 18.22 4.02 24.51
C HIS A 6 18.24 4.74 23.17
N GLN A 7 17.13 4.63 22.43
CA GLN A 7 16.84 5.48 21.29
C GLN A 7 16.65 6.88 21.87
N SER A 8 17.55 7.82 21.58
CA SER A 8 17.38 9.19 22.07
C SER A 8 16.04 9.74 21.56
N ASP A 9 15.24 10.33 22.45
CA ASP A 9 13.93 10.92 22.12
C ASP A 9 14.03 12.13 21.16
N THR A 10 15.25 12.58 20.89
CA THR A 10 15.59 13.72 20.02
C THR A 10 16.44 13.27 18.83
N ARG A 11 16.11 13.79 17.64
CA ARG A 11 16.87 13.66 16.39
C ARG A 11 17.52 15.00 16.06
N THR A 12 18.82 14.98 15.80
CA THR A 12 19.59 16.16 15.37
C THR A 12 19.79 16.11 13.85
N ILE A 13 19.35 17.15 13.16
CA ILE A 13 19.47 17.37 11.71
C ILE A 13 20.44 18.53 11.52
N TYR A 14 21.59 18.24 10.92
CA TYR A 14 22.59 19.27 10.62
C TYR A 14 22.24 19.98 9.33
N VAL A 15 22.05 21.29 9.38
CA VAL A 15 21.94 22.17 8.21
C VAL A 15 23.33 22.72 7.92
N ALA A 16 24.23 21.84 7.50
CA ALA A 16 25.57 22.16 7.05
C ALA A 16 26.18 20.98 6.27
N ASN A 17 26.46 21.21 4.98
CA ASN A 17 27.43 20.61 4.04
C ASN A 17 28.21 19.29 4.31
N ARG A 18 27.72 18.34 5.10
CA ARG A 18 28.32 17.00 5.22
C ARG A 18 27.26 15.90 5.27
N PHE A 19 27.40 14.98 4.32
CA PHE A 19 26.66 13.73 4.25
C PHE A 19 26.92 12.84 5.47
N PRO A 20 25.89 12.22 6.06
CA PRO A 20 26.08 11.04 6.89
C PRO A 20 26.37 9.80 6.03
N GLU A 21 27.30 8.97 6.48
CA GLU A 21 27.74 7.74 5.81
C GLU A 21 26.61 6.70 5.74
N HIS A 22 26.48 6.06 4.58
CA HIS A 22 25.51 5.00 4.31
C HIS A 22 25.83 3.73 5.10
N GLY A 23 24.84 3.21 5.85
CA GLY A 23 24.93 1.90 6.48
C GLY A 23 23.56 1.31 6.78
N HIS A 24 23.41 0.02 6.43
CA HIS A 24 22.28 -0.89 6.72
C HIS A 24 21.18 -1.02 5.66
N TYR A 25 21.54 -1.59 4.51
CA TYR A 25 20.62 -2.41 3.72
C TYR A 25 20.67 -3.86 4.27
N ILE A 26 19.56 -4.36 4.80
CA ILE A 26 19.41 -5.77 5.16
C ILE A 26 18.63 -6.43 4.03
N PRO A 27 19.21 -7.34 3.22
CA PRO A 27 18.44 -8.06 2.23
C PRO A 27 17.44 -8.98 2.93
N GLN A 28 16.17 -8.89 2.56
CA GLN A 28 15.16 -9.90 2.92
C GLN A 28 15.56 -11.22 2.27
N ARG A 29 15.87 -12.22 3.11
CA ARG A 29 16.04 -13.60 2.68
C ARG A 29 14.68 -14.12 2.24
N PHE A 30 14.51 -14.32 0.93
CA PHE A 30 13.43 -15.14 0.42
C PHE A 30 13.63 -16.56 0.95
N ALA A 31 12.57 -17.14 1.52
CA ALA A 31 12.54 -18.55 1.85
C ALA A 31 12.68 -19.34 0.54
N ASP A 32 13.67 -20.22 0.48
CA ASP A 32 13.85 -21.18 -0.61
C ASP A 32 12.57 -22.00 -0.79
N ASN A 33 11.85 -21.79 -1.90
CA ASN A 33 10.72 -22.60 -2.34
C ASN A 33 11.17 -23.99 -2.83
N ARG A 34 11.90 -24.74 -2.00
CA ARG A 34 12.31 -26.14 -2.24
C ARG A 34 11.36 -27.16 -1.61
N ILE A 35 10.06 -26.86 -1.54
CA ILE A 35 9.02 -27.82 -1.10
C ILE A 35 7.91 -27.93 -2.16
N ILE A 36 8.24 -27.83 -3.44
CA ILE A 36 7.33 -28.16 -4.55
C ILE A 36 7.93 -29.27 -5.43
N SER A 37 8.78 -30.13 -4.85
CA SER A 37 9.35 -31.29 -5.55
C SER A 37 9.23 -32.57 -4.72
N SER A 38 8.01 -32.94 -4.36
CA SER A 38 7.68 -34.35 -4.22
C SER A 38 6.49 -34.62 -5.13
N LYS A 39 6.77 -35.35 -6.20
CA LYS A 39 5.79 -35.92 -7.12
C LYS A 39 4.72 -36.66 -6.31
N LEU A 40 3.59 -36.02 -6.06
CA LEU A 40 2.37 -36.71 -5.71
C LEU A 40 1.68 -37.11 -7.02
N MET A 41 2.31 -38.02 -7.76
CA MET A 41 1.62 -38.78 -8.80
C MET A 41 0.81 -39.84 -8.07
N ILE A 42 -0.36 -39.43 -7.57
CA ILE A 42 -1.45 -40.38 -7.36
C ILE A 42 -1.91 -40.69 -8.78
N ASP A 43 -1.82 -41.95 -9.20
CA ASP A 43 -2.48 -42.44 -10.42
C ASP A 43 -3.99 -42.33 -10.20
N THR A 44 -4.53 -41.15 -10.45
CA THR A 44 -5.94 -40.85 -10.29
C THR A 44 -6.72 -41.32 -11.51
N PRO A 45 -8.02 -41.63 -11.37
CA PRO A 45 -8.85 -42.07 -12.50
C PRO A 45 -9.07 -40.99 -13.57
N THR A 46 -8.59 -39.77 -13.34
CA THR A 46 -8.72 -38.62 -14.26
C THR A 46 -7.35 -38.17 -14.74
N SER A 47 -7.26 -37.75 -16.01
CA SER A 47 -6.00 -37.24 -16.55
C SER A 47 -5.52 -36.01 -15.76
N PRO A 48 -4.21 -35.90 -15.45
CA PRO A 48 -3.67 -34.68 -14.84
C PRO A 48 -4.00 -33.40 -15.62
N VAL A 49 -4.16 -33.52 -16.94
CA VAL A 49 -4.50 -32.39 -17.83
C VAL A 49 -5.90 -31.86 -17.56
N THR A 50 -6.89 -32.74 -17.35
CA THR A 50 -8.29 -32.33 -17.14
C THR A 50 -8.50 -31.58 -15.82
N SER A 51 -7.69 -31.89 -14.81
CA SER A 51 -7.75 -31.23 -13.50
C SER A 51 -6.83 -30.01 -13.41
N GLY A 52 -5.68 -30.03 -14.09
CA GLY A 52 -4.69 -28.96 -14.03
C GLY A 52 -4.98 -27.78 -14.94
N LEU A 53 -5.57 -28.00 -16.12
CA LEU A 53 -5.79 -26.93 -17.11
C LEU A 53 -6.70 -25.80 -16.60
N PRO A 54 -7.87 -26.08 -15.98
CA PRO A 54 -8.73 -25.01 -15.45
C PRO A 54 -8.03 -24.22 -14.35
N LEU A 55 -7.34 -24.88 -13.43
CA LEU A 55 -6.61 -24.23 -12.34
C LEU A 55 -5.48 -23.34 -12.86
N PHE A 56 -4.72 -23.81 -13.84
CA PHE A 56 -3.67 -23.01 -14.49
C PHE A 56 -4.24 -21.75 -15.14
N PHE A 57 -5.38 -21.88 -15.84
CA PHE A 57 -6.08 -20.74 -16.43
C PHE A 57 -6.52 -19.73 -15.36
N VAL A 58 -7.15 -20.21 -14.27
CA VAL A 58 -7.56 -19.38 -13.11
C VAL A 58 -6.38 -18.56 -12.58
N ILE A 59 -5.30 -19.25 -12.20
CA ILE A 59 -4.12 -18.62 -11.60
C ILE A 59 -3.51 -17.59 -12.55
N THR A 60 -3.43 -17.92 -13.85
CA THR A 60 -2.88 -17.02 -14.87
C THR A 60 -3.71 -15.74 -15.00
N VAL A 61 -5.03 -15.87 -15.11
CA VAL A 61 -5.92 -14.71 -15.25
C VAL A 61 -5.88 -13.83 -14.00
N THR A 62 -5.97 -14.42 -12.80
CA THR A 62 -5.89 -13.70 -11.53
C THR A 62 -4.53 -12.99 -11.38
N ALA A 63 -3.43 -13.64 -11.77
CA ALA A 63 -2.09 -13.03 -11.73
C ALA A 63 -1.95 -11.83 -12.68
N ILE A 64 -2.47 -11.94 -13.92
CA ILE A 64 -2.47 -10.81 -14.87
C ILE A 64 -3.29 -9.64 -14.32
N LYS A 65 -4.49 -9.92 -13.79
CA LYS A 65 -5.37 -8.91 -13.18
C LYS A 65 -4.69 -8.19 -12.02
N GLN A 66 -4.14 -8.95 -11.06
CA GLN A 66 -3.46 -8.39 -9.90
C GLN A 66 -2.22 -7.58 -10.31
N GLY A 67 -1.42 -8.10 -11.26
CA GLY A 67 -0.27 -7.40 -11.79
C GLY A 67 -0.63 -6.09 -12.50
N TYR A 68 -1.73 -6.06 -13.25
CA TYR A 68 -2.23 -4.85 -13.90
C TYR A 68 -2.67 -3.78 -12.89
N GLU A 69 -3.46 -4.15 -11.87
CA GLU A 69 -3.89 -3.21 -10.82
C GLU A 69 -2.71 -2.69 -10.00
N ASP A 70 -1.71 -3.54 -9.74
CA ASP A 70 -0.50 -3.16 -9.02
C ASP A 70 0.39 -2.23 -9.86
N TRP A 71 0.53 -2.50 -11.16
CA TRP A 71 1.23 -1.62 -12.09
C TRP A 71 0.60 -0.23 -12.17
N LEU A 72 -0.73 -0.13 -12.21
CA LEU A 72 -1.43 1.16 -12.19
C LEU A 72 -1.16 1.93 -10.90
N ARG A 73 -1.13 1.24 -9.75
CA ARG A 73 -0.75 1.85 -8.47
C ARG A 73 0.69 2.36 -8.48
N HIS A 74 1.62 1.56 -8.98
CA HIS A 74 3.01 1.97 -9.12
C HIS A 74 3.20 3.15 -10.08
N LYS A 75 2.45 3.20 -11.18
CA LYS A 75 2.47 4.33 -12.10
C LYS A 75 2.01 5.62 -11.42
N ALA A 76 0.91 5.57 -10.66
CA ALA A 76 0.40 6.71 -9.91
C ALA A 76 1.39 7.16 -8.81
N ASP A 77 1.97 6.21 -8.07
CA ASP A 77 2.96 6.52 -7.04
C ASP A 77 4.23 7.14 -7.66
N ASN A 78 4.67 6.67 -8.83
CA ASN A 78 5.81 7.24 -9.56
C ASN A 78 5.53 8.63 -10.11
N GLU A 79 4.30 8.93 -10.54
CA GLU A 79 3.91 10.27 -10.96
C GLU A 79 3.98 11.27 -9.81
N VAL A 80 3.52 10.87 -8.62
CA VAL A 80 3.59 11.70 -7.40
C VAL A 80 5.04 11.86 -6.92
N ASN A 81 5.82 10.78 -6.89
CA ASN A 81 7.21 10.82 -6.42
C ASN A 81 8.19 11.42 -7.45
N GLY A 82 7.84 11.41 -8.74
CA GLY A 82 8.62 11.98 -9.83
C GLY A 82 8.34 13.46 -10.10
N ALA A 83 7.46 14.09 -9.32
CA ALA A 83 7.15 15.51 -9.45
C ALA A 83 8.43 16.35 -9.27
N PRO A 84 8.68 17.35 -10.15
CA PRO A 84 9.88 18.16 -10.07
C PRO A 84 9.87 18.99 -8.78
N VAL A 85 10.98 18.94 -8.04
CA VAL A 85 11.21 19.74 -6.84
C VAL A 85 12.45 20.59 -7.06
N PHE A 86 12.35 21.89 -6.80
CA PHE A 86 13.52 22.77 -6.85
C PHE A 86 14.33 22.66 -5.55
N VAL A 87 15.47 21.99 -5.64
CA VAL A 87 16.40 21.81 -4.51
C VAL A 87 17.61 22.70 -4.73
N VAL A 88 18.08 23.36 -3.67
CA VAL A 88 19.25 24.26 -3.74
C VAL A 88 20.56 23.49 -3.94
N ARG A 89 20.71 22.27 -3.40
CA ARG A 89 21.96 21.47 -3.53
C ARG A 89 21.80 20.09 -4.17
N SER A 90 20.92 19.20 -3.69
CA SER A 90 20.65 17.91 -4.36
C SER A 90 19.61 17.04 -3.64
N GLY A 91 18.43 16.81 -4.23
CA GLY A 91 17.44 15.83 -3.74
C GLY A 91 16.54 16.30 -2.59
N CYS A 92 15.63 15.43 -2.15
CA CYS A 92 14.75 15.69 -1.01
C CYS A 92 15.17 14.77 0.15
N LEU A 93 16.42 14.88 0.58
CA LEU A 93 16.95 14.19 1.76
C LEU A 93 16.83 15.08 2.99
N VAL A 94 16.91 14.46 4.17
CA VAL A 94 16.86 15.17 5.45
C VAL A 94 18.02 16.16 5.53
N GLY A 95 17.72 17.43 5.84
CA GLY A 95 18.69 18.52 5.90
C GLY A 95 18.85 19.32 4.61
N ASP A 96 18.25 18.89 3.50
CA ASP A 96 18.29 19.65 2.24
C ASP A 96 17.40 20.89 2.30
N ILE A 97 17.88 21.99 1.70
CA ILE A 97 17.11 23.22 1.52
C ILE A 97 16.33 23.12 0.21
N VAL A 98 15.01 23.22 0.35
CA VAL A 98 14.05 23.13 -0.75
C VAL A 98 13.43 24.51 -0.98
N ARG A 99 13.34 24.89 -2.26
CA ARG A 99 12.59 26.06 -2.70
C ARG A 99 11.24 25.60 -3.21
N VAL A 100 10.17 26.18 -2.68
CA VAL A 100 8.79 25.84 -3.07
C VAL A 100 8.11 27.08 -3.61
N ALA A 101 7.61 27.00 -4.84
CA ALA A 101 6.90 28.11 -5.48
C ALA A 101 5.41 28.11 -5.15
N LYS A 102 4.76 29.24 -5.43
CA LYS A 102 3.32 29.41 -5.26
C LYS A 102 2.55 28.28 -5.96
N ASP A 103 1.52 27.77 -5.29
CA ASP A 103 0.61 26.73 -5.79
C ASP A 103 1.22 25.32 -5.92
N GLU A 104 2.50 25.14 -5.55
CA GLU A 104 3.17 23.84 -5.48
C GLU A 104 2.84 23.09 -4.17
N THR A 105 2.97 21.76 -4.24
CA THR A 105 2.78 20.85 -3.11
C THR A 105 4.10 20.57 -2.41
N PHE A 106 4.10 20.54 -1.07
CA PHE A 106 5.30 20.23 -0.31
C PHE A 106 5.71 18.75 -0.48
N PRO A 107 6.97 18.47 -0.85
CA PRO A 107 7.44 17.11 -1.15
C PRO A 107 7.75 16.28 0.11
N ALA A 108 8.03 16.95 1.23
CA ALA A 108 8.40 16.37 2.52
C ALA A 108 7.87 17.29 3.64
N ASP A 109 8.08 16.90 4.90
CA ASP A 109 7.80 17.79 6.02
C ASP A 109 8.97 18.77 6.15
N LEU A 110 8.71 20.07 5.94
CA LEU A 110 9.73 21.11 5.86
C LEU A 110 9.61 22.09 7.03
N ALA A 111 10.73 22.52 7.62
CA ALA A 111 10.77 23.64 8.55
C ALA A 111 11.08 24.94 7.79
N LEU A 112 10.25 25.97 7.98
CA LEU A 112 10.37 27.24 7.25
C LEU A 112 11.63 27.99 7.68
N LEU A 113 12.49 28.33 6.72
CA LEU A 113 13.66 29.17 6.94
C LEU A 113 13.36 30.62 6.56
N SER A 114 12.83 30.86 5.37
CA SER A 114 12.51 32.20 4.89
C SER A 114 11.37 32.20 3.87
N SER A 115 10.73 33.35 3.74
CA SER A 115 9.63 33.61 2.82
C SER A 115 9.93 34.86 2.00
N ASP A 116 9.32 34.98 0.84
CA ASP A 116 9.32 36.20 0.01
C ASP A 116 8.69 37.41 0.74
N ARG A 117 7.91 37.18 1.80
CA ARG A 117 7.29 38.25 2.59
C ARG A 117 8.26 38.81 3.63
N GLU A 118 8.23 40.13 3.82
CA GLU A 118 9.06 40.84 4.82
C GLU A 118 8.77 40.41 6.27
N ASP A 119 7.56 39.93 6.54
CA ASP A 119 7.14 39.44 7.84
C ASP A 119 7.55 37.98 8.11
N GLY A 120 8.20 37.31 7.15
CA GLY A 120 8.60 35.91 7.28
C GLY A 120 7.42 34.93 7.29
N THR A 121 6.21 35.37 6.90
CA THR A 121 5.02 34.52 6.91
C THR A 121 4.83 33.77 5.60
N CYS A 122 4.19 32.62 5.66
CA CYS A 122 3.64 31.96 4.47
C CYS A 122 2.24 31.42 4.76
N HIS A 123 1.43 31.26 3.71
CA HIS A 123 0.09 30.68 3.84
C HIS A 123 0.06 29.30 3.19
N ILE A 124 -0.47 28.33 3.89
CA ILE A 124 -0.61 26.97 3.39
C ILE A 124 -2.08 26.55 3.41
N THR A 125 -2.45 25.68 2.48
CA THR A 125 -3.71 24.93 2.56
C THR A 125 -3.42 23.46 2.82
N THR A 126 -4.05 22.93 3.87
CA THR A 126 -3.97 21.52 4.26
C THR A 126 -5.14 20.70 3.74
N ALA A 127 -5.91 21.23 2.77
CA ALA A 127 -7.10 20.59 2.22
C ALA A 127 -6.89 19.14 1.72
N SER A 128 -5.66 18.77 1.36
CA SER A 128 -5.29 17.40 0.95
C SER A 128 -5.05 16.43 2.11
N LEU A 129 -4.86 16.94 3.34
CA LEU A 129 -4.47 16.18 4.53
C LEU A 129 -5.65 16.03 5.51
N ASP A 130 -6.24 17.16 5.92
CA ASP A 130 -7.32 17.22 6.92
C ASP A 130 -8.66 17.67 6.32
N GLY A 131 -8.67 18.09 5.05
CA GLY A 131 -9.87 18.59 4.37
C GLY A 131 -10.21 20.06 4.69
N GLU A 132 -9.40 20.74 5.50
CA GLU A 132 -9.62 22.14 5.84
C GLU A 132 -9.27 23.05 4.66
N THR A 133 -10.21 23.92 4.28
CA THR A 133 -10.08 24.88 3.17
C THR A 133 -9.42 26.18 3.59
N ASN A 134 -9.44 26.48 4.89
CA ASN A 134 -8.87 27.70 5.43
C ASN A 134 -7.35 27.73 5.22
N LEU A 135 -6.86 28.93 4.92
CA LEU A 135 -5.43 29.16 4.83
C LEU A 135 -4.87 29.27 6.25
N LYS A 136 -3.87 28.45 6.56
CA LYS A 136 -3.12 28.50 7.80
C LYS A 136 -1.86 29.33 7.59
N THR A 137 -1.57 30.25 8.51
CA THR A 137 -0.36 31.08 8.47
C THR A 137 0.75 30.37 9.24
N HIS A 138 1.91 30.22 8.60
CA HIS A 138 3.13 29.67 9.17
C HIS A 138 4.21 30.76 9.21
N PHE A 139 5.15 30.63 10.14
CA PHE A 139 6.14 31.65 10.45
C PHE A 139 7.57 31.12 10.33
N SER A 140 8.46 31.88 9.73
CA SER A 140 9.90 31.62 9.78
C SER A 140 10.48 32.09 11.11
N VAL A 141 11.64 31.56 11.47
CA VAL A 141 12.44 32.11 12.57
C VAL A 141 13.01 33.48 12.18
N ALA A 142 13.04 34.43 13.11
CA ALA A 142 13.41 35.82 12.81
C ALA A 142 14.81 35.95 12.20
N GLU A 143 15.75 35.17 12.71
CA GLU A 143 17.15 35.15 12.29
C GLU A 143 17.35 34.57 10.88
N THR A 144 16.47 33.65 10.44
CA THR A 144 16.54 33.04 9.09
C THR A 144 15.69 33.79 8.07
N SER A 145 14.70 34.57 8.51
CA SER A 145 13.76 35.33 7.65
C SER A 145 14.49 36.23 6.63
N VAL A 146 15.66 36.77 7.02
CA VAL A 146 16.49 37.63 6.17
C VAL A 146 17.20 36.90 5.03
N CYS A 147 17.24 35.56 5.05
CA CYS A 147 17.92 34.73 4.05
C CYS A 147 17.01 34.48 2.83
N GLN A 148 16.73 35.53 2.06
CA GLN A 148 15.83 35.47 0.89
C GLN A 148 16.55 35.09 -0.42
N SER A 149 17.88 34.99 -0.41
CA SER A 149 18.67 34.60 -1.58
C SER A 149 19.35 33.25 -1.38
N VAL A 150 19.53 32.52 -2.49
CA VAL A 150 20.23 31.23 -2.50
C VAL A 150 21.64 31.35 -1.90
N THR A 151 22.37 32.42 -2.22
CA THR A 151 23.73 32.67 -1.71
C THR A 151 23.78 32.84 -0.19
N GLN A 152 22.78 33.49 0.41
CA GLN A 152 22.70 33.62 1.87
C GLN A 152 22.36 32.28 2.54
N LEU A 153 21.48 31.50 1.92
CA LEU A 153 21.12 30.16 2.41
C LEU A 153 22.28 29.17 2.29
N GLU A 154 23.15 29.31 1.30
CA GLU A 154 24.36 28.49 1.17
C GLU A 154 25.40 28.77 2.25
N ALA A 155 25.41 29.99 2.80
CA ALA A 155 26.27 30.43 3.89
C ALA A 155 25.66 30.19 5.28
N LEU A 156 24.38 29.86 5.36
CA LEU A 156 23.67 29.60 6.61
C LEU A 156 24.22 28.33 7.27
N GLN A 157 24.64 28.46 8.53
CA GLN A 157 25.00 27.33 9.39
C GLN A 157 23.96 27.22 10.49
N ALA A 158 23.18 26.14 10.45
CA ALA A 158 22.18 25.88 11.47
C ALA A 158 22.10 24.39 11.82
N VAL A 159 21.57 24.09 13.00
CA VAL A 159 21.29 22.73 13.46
C VAL A 159 19.85 22.70 13.91
N VAL A 160 19.03 21.84 13.31
CA VAL A 160 17.64 21.63 13.69
C VAL A 160 17.55 20.35 14.51
N GLU A 161 17.05 20.44 15.73
CA GLU A 161 16.79 19.28 16.56
C GLU A 161 15.30 19.14 16.78
N CYS A 162 14.73 17.99 16.48
CA CYS A 162 13.30 17.75 16.60
C CYS A 162 13.03 16.41 17.26
N GLN A 163 11.82 16.25 17.79
CA GLN A 163 11.32 14.96 18.28
C GLN A 163 11.35 13.89 17.17
N GLN A 164 11.30 12.61 17.55
CA GLN A 164 11.06 11.53 16.59
C GLN A 164 9.70 11.70 15.87
N PRO A 165 9.58 11.24 14.61
CA PRO A 165 8.38 11.47 13.81
C PRO A 165 7.17 10.76 14.43
N GLU A 166 6.07 11.50 14.56
CA GLU A 166 4.83 11.04 15.19
C GLU A 166 3.63 11.36 14.29
N ALA A 167 2.63 10.47 14.30
CA ALA A 167 1.43 10.59 13.48
C ALA A 167 0.52 11.79 13.82
N ASP A 168 0.64 12.46 14.97
CA ASP A 168 -0.18 13.65 15.21
C ASP A 168 0.23 14.79 14.26
N LEU A 169 -0.66 15.25 13.37
CA LEU A 169 -0.37 16.31 12.41
C LEU A 169 -0.13 17.67 13.08
N TYR A 170 -0.69 17.89 14.28
CA TYR A 170 -0.69 19.19 14.95
C TYR A 170 0.40 19.33 16.02
N ARG A 171 1.07 18.24 16.38
CA ARG A 171 2.15 18.25 17.36
C ARG A 171 3.51 18.22 16.68
N PHE A 172 4.28 19.28 16.88
CA PHE A 172 5.68 19.33 16.51
C PHE A 172 6.46 20.08 17.60
N VAL A 173 7.56 19.47 18.03
CA VAL A 173 8.47 20.05 19.01
C VAL A 173 9.88 19.93 18.46
N GLY A 174 10.51 21.08 18.26
CA GLY A 174 11.91 21.15 17.89
C GLY A 174 12.56 22.44 18.34
N ARG A 175 13.83 22.59 17.98
CA ARG A 175 14.61 23.81 18.13
C ARG A 175 15.55 23.95 16.94
N ILE A 176 15.87 25.18 16.59
CA ILE A 176 16.93 25.51 15.65
C ILE A 176 18.02 26.28 16.38
N THR A 177 19.26 25.87 16.19
CA THR A 177 20.46 26.56 16.66
C THR A 177 21.14 27.15 15.44
N ILE A 178 21.23 28.47 15.37
CA ILE A 178 21.83 29.20 14.25
C ILE A 178 23.17 29.74 14.70
N THR A 179 24.23 29.48 13.94
CA THR A 179 25.57 29.98 14.24
C THR A 179 25.83 31.23 13.41
N GLN A 180 25.92 32.39 14.09
CA GLN A 180 26.21 33.67 13.45
C GLN A 180 27.36 34.35 14.18
N GLN A 181 28.46 34.65 13.49
CA GLN A 181 29.63 35.34 14.06
C GLN A 181 30.17 34.70 15.37
N ASP A 182 30.27 33.37 15.41
CA ASP A 182 30.66 32.56 16.59
C ASP A 182 29.68 32.59 17.79
N GLU A 183 28.50 33.22 17.66
CA GLU A 183 27.41 33.10 18.64
C GLU A 183 26.36 32.07 18.17
N GLU A 184 25.94 31.21 19.10
CA GLU A 184 24.86 30.23 18.87
C GLU A 184 23.53 30.78 19.39
N ILE A 185 22.60 31.06 18.46
CA ILE A 185 21.27 31.54 18.77
C ILE A 185 20.29 30.38 18.69
N VAL A 186 19.69 30.02 19.83
CA VAL A 186 18.69 28.95 19.92
C VAL A 186 17.27 29.53 19.85
N ARG A 187 16.42 28.93 19.01
CA ARG A 187 15.01 29.28 18.87
C ARG A 187 14.14 28.01 18.87
N PRO A 188 12.98 28.02 19.54
CA PRO A 188 12.06 26.89 19.48
C PRO A 188 11.39 26.80 18.10
N LEU A 189 11.07 25.58 17.68
CA LEU A 189 10.23 25.31 16.52
C LEU A 189 8.95 24.59 16.97
N GLY A 190 7.81 25.17 16.63
CA GLY A 190 6.48 24.64 16.87
C GLY A 190 5.79 24.19 15.56
N PRO A 191 4.54 23.70 15.65
CA PRO A 191 3.76 23.30 14.47
C PRO A 191 3.56 24.45 13.47
N GLU A 192 3.54 25.70 13.94
CA GLU A 192 3.48 26.90 13.09
C GLU A 192 4.74 27.11 12.23
N ASN A 193 5.84 26.41 12.52
CA ASN A 193 7.08 26.46 11.74
C ASN A 193 7.26 25.24 10.82
N LEU A 194 6.32 24.27 10.83
CA LEU A 194 6.40 23.02 10.05
C LEU A 194 5.35 22.98 8.92
N MET A 195 5.79 22.72 7.70
CA MET A 195 4.94 22.54 6.51
C MET A 195 4.87 21.05 6.23
N LEU A 196 3.67 20.50 6.18
CA LEU A 196 3.46 19.06 6.02
C LEU A 196 3.54 18.64 4.55
N ARG A 197 4.10 17.46 4.28
CA ARG A 197 4.06 16.82 2.97
C ARG A 197 2.61 16.74 2.47
N GLY A 198 2.36 17.11 1.21
CA GLY A 198 1.02 17.07 0.61
C GLY A 198 0.17 18.33 0.81
N ALA A 199 0.53 19.23 1.74
CA ALA A 199 -0.04 20.58 1.80
C ALA A 199 0.46 21.43 0.61
N ARG A 200 -0.28 22.50 0.29
CA ARG A 200 0.07 23.40 -0.83
C ARG A 200 0.36 24.81 -0.36
N LEU A 201 1.37 25.43 -0.96
CA LEU A 201 1.68 26.84 -0.73
C LEU A 201 0.64 27.73 -1.43
N LYS A 202 0.11 28.71 -0.73
CA LYS A 202 -0.87 29.68 -1.23
C LYS A 202 -0.48 31.10 -0.84
N ASN A 203 -0.95 32.08 -1.61
CA ASN A 203 -0.79 33.51 -1.33
C ASN A 203 0.66 33.97 -1.00
N THR A 204 1.67 33.20 -1.42
CA THR A 204 3.09 33.43 -1.15
C THR A 204 3.85 32.99 -2.38
N LYS A 205 4.72 33.85 -2.92
CA LYS A 205 5.37 33.62 -4.23
C LYS A 205 6.34 32.45 -4.18
N GLU A 206 7.21 32.44 -3.18
CA GLU A 206 8.14 31.35 -2.92
C GLU A 206 8.56 31.34 -1.45
N ILE A 207 9.02 30.19 -1.00
CA ILE A 207 9.63 30.00 0.31
C ILE A 207 10.90 29.16 0.19
N PHE A 208 11.77 29.29 1.19
CA PHE A 208 12.88 28.38 1.42
C PHE A 208 12.69 27.68 2.76
N ALA A 209 12.83 26.37 2.74
CA ALA A 209 12.59 25.54 3.91
C ALA A 209 13.55 24.35 3.92
N VAL A 210 13.84 23.82 5.11
CA VAL A 210 14.72 22.65 5.28
C VAL A 210 13.90 21.38 5.50
N ALA A 211 14.25 20.30 4.83
CA ALA A 211 13.58 19.02 5.01
C ALA A 211 13.89 18.39 6.38
N VAL A 212 12.85 18.19 7.18
CA VAL A 212 12.93 17.61 8.53
C VAL A 212 12.59 16.12 8.50
N TYR A 213 11.44 15.76 7.93
CA TYR A 213 11.03 14.36 7.76
C TYR A 213 10.74 14.07 6.29
N THR A 214 11.38 13.03 5.77
CA THR A 214 11.28 12.64 4.35
C THR A 214 10.71 11.23 4.19
N GLY A 215 10.08 10.95 3.05
CA GLY A 215 9.60 9.60 2.71
C GLY A 215 8.58 9.05 3.71
N MET A 216 8.84 7.84 4.22
CA MET A 216 7.96 7.12 5.15
C MET A 216 7.93 7.71 6.57
N GLU A 217 8.88 8.60 6.90
CA GLU A 217 8.93 9.27 8.19
C GLU A 217 8.08 10.56 8.22
N SER A 218 7.60 11.04 7.07
CA SER A 218 6.69 12.19 7.02
C SER A 218 5.41 11.90 7.80
N LYS A 219 4.86 12.91 8.47
CA LYS A 219 3.62 12.81 9.25
C LYS A 219 2.47 12.30 8.41
N MET A 220 2.39 12.71 7.13
CA MET A 220 1.41 12.18 6.18
C MET A 220 1.58 10.67 5.97
N ALA A 221 2.82 10.19 5.79
CA ALA A 221 3.09 8.77 5.59
C ALA A 221 2.84 7.93 6.85
N LEU A 222 3.05 8.49 8.05
CA LEU A 222 2.71 7.83 9.31
C LEU A 222 1.19 7.70 9.53
N ASN A 223 0.40 8.67 9.04
CA ASN A 223 -1.06 8.57 9.03
C ASN A 223 -1.60 7.67 7.91
N TYR A 224 -0.76 7.34 6.94
CA TYR A 224 -1.09 6.35 5.93
C TYR A 224 -1.09 4.95 6.57
N LYS A 225 -2.23 4.56 7.13
CA LYS A 225 -2.45 3.16 7.49
C LYS A 225 -2.33 2.33 6.21
N GLY A 226 -1.35 1.43 6.18
CA GLY A 226 -1.12 0.54 5.05
C GLY A 226 -2.44 -0.05 4.56
N LYS A 227 -2.59 -0.13 3.23
CA LYS A 227 -3.80 -0.65 2.58
C LYS A 227 -4.08 -2.06 3.09
N SER A 228 -5.01 -2.21 4.03
CA SER A 228 -5.57 -3.52 4.36
C SER A 228 -6.39 -3.97 3.16
N GLN A 229 -6.17 -5.20 2.69
CA GLN A 229 -6.95 -5.78 1.61
C GLN A 229 -8.41 -5.90 2.08
N LYS A 230 -9.27 -5.07 1.50
CA LYS A 230 -10.70 -5.12 1.75
C LYS A 230 -11.30 -6.27 0.94
N ARG A 231 -11.97 -7.18 1.63
CA ARG A 231 -12.68 -8.32 1.01
C ARG A 231 -14.16 -8.02 0.91
N SER A 232 -14.75 -8.31 -0.24
CA SER A 232 -16.19 -8.13 -0.45
C SER A 232 -17.02 -9.14 0.36
N ALA A 233 -18.26 -8.78 0.68
CA ALA A 233 -19.28 -9.68 1.21
C ALA A 233 -19.52 -10.89 0.30
N VAL A 234 -19.46 -10.73 -1.03
CA VAL A 234 -19.61 -11.87 -1.97
C VAL A 234 -18.44 -12.83 -1.83
N GLU A 235 -17.22 -12.33 -1.65
CA GLU A 235 -16.03 -13.16 -1.42
C GLU A 235 -16.16 -13.96 -0.11
N LYS A 236 -16.69 -13.32 0.95
CA LYS A 236 -16.99 -14.01 2.22
C LYS A 236 -18.03 -15.11 2.02
N SER A 237 -19.15 -14.79 1.34
CA SER A 237 -20.21 -15.76 1.05
C SER A 237 -19.70 -16.93 0.20
N MET A 238 -18.83 -16.67 -0.78
CA MET A 238 -18.23 -17.69 -1.63
C MET A 238 -17.33 -18.63 -0.84
N ASN A 239 -16.50 -18.11 0.08
CA ASN A 239 -15.70 -18.94 0.99
C ASN A 239 -16.58 -19.81 1.90
N THR A 240 -17.73 -19.30 2.34
CA THR A 240 -18.71 -20.09 3.09
C THR A 240 -19.29 -21.24 2.24
N PHE A 241 -19.67 -20.97 0.99
CA PHE A 241 -20.13 -22.03 0.08
C PHE A 241 -19.05 -23.06 -0.22
N LEU A 242 -17.79 -22.64 -0.36
CA LEU A 242 -16.66 -23.55 -0.55
C LEU A 242 -16.53 -24.54 0.62
N LEU A 243 -16.68 -24.08 1.86
CA LEU A 243 -16.69 -24.96 3.04
C LEU A 243 -17.88 -25.93 3.03
N ILE A 244 -19.06 -25.49 2.59
CA ILE A 244 -20.24 -26.35 2.45
C ILE A 244 -20.00 -27.41 1.37
N TYR A 245 -19.49 -27.04 0.20
CA TYR A 245 -19.17 -27.99 -0.87
C TYR A 245 -18.07 -28.98 -0.47
N LEU A 246 -17.06 -28.53 0.28
CA LEU A 246 -16.05 -29.43 0.84
C LEU A 246 -16.68 -30.45 1.80
N GLY A 247 -17.65 -30.04 2.62
CA GLY A 247 -18.41 -30.94 3.48
C GLY A 247 -19.21 -31.98 2.69
N ILE A 248 -19.91 -31.55 1.63
CA ILE A 248 -20.67 -32.45 0.74
C ILE A 248 -19.73 -33.42 0.02
N LEU A 249 -18.59 -32.94 -0.49
CA LEU A 249 -17.58 -33.76 -1.16
C LEU A 249 -17.06 -34.88 -0.25
N LEU A 250 -16.72 -34.55 1.01
CA LEU A 250 -16.28 -35.54 1.99
C LEU A 250 -17.38 -36.55 2.31
N PHE A 251 -18.62 -36.07 2.46
CA PHE A 251 -19.77 -36.93 2.72
C PHE A 251 -20.00 -37.93 1.58
N GLU A 252 -20.02 -37.49 0.33
CA GLU A 252 -20.22 -38.35 -0.84
C GLU A 252 -19.07 -39.34 -1.04
N ALA A 253 -17.82 -38.92 -0.81
CA ALA A 253 -16.64 -39.79 -0.88
C ALA A 253 -16.69 -40.89 0.19
N ILE A 254 -17.04 -40.55 1.44
CA ILE A 254 -17.21 -41.53 2.53
C ILE A 254 -18.36 -42.48 2.20
N LEU A 255 -19.52 -41.96 1.81
CA LEU A 255 -20.70 -42.76 1.48
C LEU A 255 -20.42 -43.74 0.33
N SER A 256 -19.76 -43.28 -0.75
CA SER A 256 -19.40 -44.11 -1.89
C SER A 256 -18.39 -45.20 -1.50
N THR A 257 -17.44 -44.88 -0.62
CA THR A 257 -16.47 -45.85 -0.11
C THR A 257 -17.17 -46.94 0.72
N ILE A 258 -18.08 -46.56 1.62
CA ILE A 258 -18.86 -47.52 2.43
C ILE A 258 -19.71 -48.42 1.54
N LEU A 259 -20.44 -47.83 0.57
CA LEU A 259 -21.28 -48.59 -0.35
C LEU A 259 -20.47 -49.57 -1.21
N LYS A 260 -19.27 -49.16 -1.65
CA LYS A 260 -18.35 -50.04 -2.38
C LYS A 260 -17.94 -51.24 -1.53
N TYR A 261 -17.47 -51.01 -0.30
CA TYR A 261 -17.07 -52.11 0.59
C TYR A 261 -18.24 -53.01 1.01
N ALA A 262 -19.43 -52.42 1.22
CA ALA A 262 -20.63 -53.20 1.51
C ALA A 262 -21.03 -54.09 0.32
N TRP A 263 -20.89 -53.60 -0.91
CA TRP A 263 -21.13 -54.38 -2.13
C TRP A 263 -20.09 -55.49 -2.34
N GLN A 264 -18.81 -55.20 -2.07
CA GLN A 264 -17.71 -56.15 -2.20
C GLN A 264 -17.59 -57.14 -1.04
N ALA A 265 -18.39 -56.99 0.02
CA ALA A 265 -18.41 -57.94 1.14
C ALA A 265 -18.94 -59.33 0.74
N GLU A 266 -19.62 -59.44 -0.40
CA GLU A 266 -20.16 -60.71 -0.89
C GLU A 266 -19.17 -61.33 -1.90
N ASP A 267 -18.59 -62.50 -1.55
CA ASP A 267 -17.48 -63.21 -2.23
C ASP A 267 -17.65 -63.43 -3.75
N LYS A 268 -18.88 -63.36 -4.25
CA LYS A 268 -19.18 -63.48 -5.70
C LYS A 268 -18.74 -62.26 -6.51
N TRP A 269 -18.57 -61.12 -5.85
CA TRP A 269 -18.40 -59.81 -6.48
C TRP A 269 -17.01 -59.20 -6.25
N ASP A 270 -16.16 -59.86 -5.46
CA ASP A 270 -14.76 -59.47 -5.33
C ASP A 270 -13.90 -60.28 -6.32
N GLU A 271 -13.13 -59.55 -7.14
CA GLU A 271 -12.18 -60.09 -8.12
C GLU A 271 -12.71 -61.20 -9.08
N PRO A 272 -13.69 -60.89 -9.96
CA PRO A 272 -14.12 -61.84 -10.99
C PRO A 272 -12.95 -62.24 -11.91
N PHE A 273 -12.99 -63.47 -12.45
CA PHE A 273 -11.89 -64.11 -13.21
C PHE A 273 -11.26 -63.25 -14.33
N TYR A 274 -12.01 -62.30 -14.90
CA TYR A 274 -11.57 -61.44 -16.01
C TYR A 274 -10.99 -60.08 -15.58
N ASN A 275 -10.97 -59.74 -14.28
CA ASN A 275 -10.48 -58.45 -13.77
C ASN A 275 -9.74 -58.60 -12.43
N GLN A 276 -8.61 -59.30 -12.45
CA GLN A 276 -7.73 -59.46 -11.29
C GLN A 276 -6.97 -58.15 -11.01
N LYS A 277 -7.04 -57.65 -9.78
CA LYS A 277 -6.37 -56.40 -9.39
C LYS A 277 -4.86 -56.59 -9.31
N THR A 278 -4.13 -55.59 -9.79
CA THR A 278 -2.67 -55.51 -9.64
C THR A 278 -2.31 -55.07 -8.21
N GLU A 279 -1.14 -55.47 -7.69
CA GLU A 279 -0.65 -55.05 -6.34
C GLU A 279 -0.63 -53.51 -6.16
N GLN A 280 -0.37 -52.76 -7.24
CA GLN A 280 -0.45 -51.29 -7.24
C GLN A 280 -1.88 -50.76 -7.06
N GLU A 281 -2.89 -51.43 -7.62
CA GLU A 281 -4.30 -51.03 -7.50
C GLU A 281 -4.84 -51.35 -6.11
N LYS A 282 -4.33 -52.41 -5.46
CA LYS A 282 -4.65 -52.74 -4.06
C LYS A 282 -4.09 -51.72 -3.07
N GLN A 283 -3.01 -51.02 -3.43
CA GLN A 283 -2.38 -50.01 -2.59
C GLN A 283 -3.02 -48.62 -2.76
N GLN A 284 -3.79 -48.39 -3.82
CA GLN A 284 -4.52 -47.14 -3.99
C GLN A 284 -5.70 -47.04 -3.01
N SER A 285 -5.83 -45.89 -2.36
CA SER A 285 -6.98 -45.62 -1.50
C SER A 285 -8.21 -45.30 -2.37
N ASP A 286 -9.20 -46.19 -2.36
CA ASP A 286 -10.49 -45.99 -3.02
C ASP A 286 -11.18 -44.69 -2.63
N PHE A 287 -11.01 -44.29 -1.36
CA PHE A 287 -11.48 -43.00 -0.86
C PHE A 287 -10.85 -41.81 -1.59
N LEU A 288 -9.53 -41.84 -1.84
CA LEU A 288 -8.84 -40.80 -2.60
C LEU A 288 -9.27 -40.78 -4.07
N ALA A 289 -9.55 -41.95 -4.65
CA ALA A 289 -10.06 -42.05 -6.01
C ALA A 289 -11.44 -41.39 -6.15
N PHE A 290 -12.37 -41.62 -5.21
CA PHE A 290 -13.68 -40.96 -5.18
C PHE A 290 -13.58 -39.45 -4.94
N LEU A 291 -12.67 -39.00 -4.08
CA LEU A 291 -12.44 -37.57 -3.83
C LEU A 291 -12.03 -36.85 -5.13
N VAL A 292 -11.12 -37.45 -5.90
CA VAL A 292 -10.68 -36.86 -7.18
C VAL A 292 -11.79 -36.92 -8.24
N LEU A 293 -12.57 -38.00 -8.28
CA LEU A 293 -13.69 -38.14 -9.20
C LEU A 293 -14.76 -37.06 -8.98
N TYR A 294 -15.07 -36.74 -7.73
CA TYR A 294 -16.09 -35.75 -7.35
C TYR A 294 -15.56 -34.31 -7.22
N ASN A 295 -14.29 -34.06 -7.54
CA ASN A 295 -13.68 -32.72 -7.46
C ASN A 295 -14.43 -31.65 -8.30
N PHE A 296 -15.18 -32.06 -9.32
CA PHE A 296 -16.02 -31.17 -10.14
C PHE A 296 -17.20 -30.53 -9.38
N ILE A 297 -17.54 -31.01 -8.18
CA ILE A 297 -18.56 -30.39 -7.31
C ILE A 297 -18.16 -28.96 -6.92
N ILE A 298 -16.86 -28.69 -6.76
CA ILE A 298 -16.39 -27.34 -6.48
C ILE A 298 -16.32 -26.59 -7.82
N PRO A 299 -17.18 -25.57 -8.04
CA PRO A 299 -17.22 -24.89 -9.33
C PRO A 299 -16.06 -23.90 -9.45
N ILE A 300 -14.88 -24.39 -9.81
CA ILE A 300 -13.66 -23.56 -9.99
C ILE A 300 -13.91 -22.44 -11.00
N SER A 301 -14.73 -22.70 -12.03
CA SER A 301 -15.11 -21.71 -13.05
C SER A 301 -15.96 -20.56 -12.51
N LEU A 302 -16.74 -20.77 -11.45
CA LEU A 302 -17.57 -19.72 -10.84
C LEU A 302 -16.68 -18.62 -10.25
N TYR A 303 -15.59 -19.00 -9.57
CA TYR A 303 -14.66 -18.07 -8.96
C TYR A 303 -14.06 -17.11 -10.00
N VAL A 304 -13.51 -17.65 -11.09
CA VAL A 304 -12.93 -16.84 -12.17
C VAL A 304 -13.96 -16.01 -12.89
N THR A 305 -15.16 -16.55 -13.10
CA THR A 305 -16.22 -15.81 -13.79
C THR A 305 -16.61 -14.57 -12.97
N VAL A 306 -16.74 -14.69 -11.65
CA VAL A 306 -17.03 -13.57 -10.76
C VAL A 306 -15.86 -12.58 -10.74
N GLU A 307 -14.61 -13.04 -10.61
CA GLU A 307 -13.44 -12.15 -10.66
C GLU A 307 -13.35 -11.39 -11.99
N MET A 308 -13.54 -12.07 -13.11
CA MET A 308 -13.48 -11.46 -14.43
C MET A 308 -14.62 -10.49 -14.66
N GLN A 309 -15.83 -10.82 -14.18
CA GLN A 309 -16.98 -9.90 -14.22
C GLN A 309 -16.71 -8.63 -13.40
N LYS A 310 -16.10 -8.74 -12.22
CA LYS A 310 -15.67 -7.57 -11.43
C LYS A 310 -14.63 -6.74 -12.17
N PHE A 311 -13.61 -7.39 -12.72
CA PHE A 311 -12.54 -6.72 -13.45
C PHE A 311 -13.09 -5.98 -14.68
N LEU A 312 -13.92 -6.64 -15.48
CA LEU A 312 -14.58 -6.02 -16.64
C LEU A 312 -15.53 -4.89 -16.22
N GLY A 313 -16.27 -5.08 -15.13
CA GLY A 313 -17.14 -4.05 -14.55
C GLY A 313 -16.39 -2.79 -14.14
N SER A 314 -15.12 -2.90 -13.74
CA SER A 314 -14.31 -1.72 -13.40
C SER A 314 -14.06 -0.80 -14.61
N PHE A 315 -13.95 -1.37 -15.82
CA PHE A 315 -13.80 -0.58 -17.04
C PHE A 315 -15.07 0.19 -17.41
N PHE A 316 -16.26 -0.39 -17.17
CA PHE A 316 -17.51 0.32 -17.42
C PHE A 316 -17.62 1.59 -16.57
N ILE A 317 -17.22 1.54 -15.30
CA ILE A 317 -17.17 2.72 -14.43
C ILE A 317 -16.20 3.77 -14.98
N GLY A 318 -15.03 3.34 -15.46
CA GLY A 318 -14.02 4.25 -16.00
C GLY A 318 -14.32 4.81 -17.41
N TRP A 319 -15.26 4.22 -18.13
CA TRP A 319 -15.73 4.68 -19.45
C TRP A 319 -16.99 5.53 -19.38
N ASP A 320 -17.60 5.64 -18.21
CA ASP A 320 -18.81 6.42 -18.01
C ASP A 320 -18.52 7.93 -18.16
N LEU A 321 -19.17 8.55 -19.14
CA LEU A 321 -19.05 9.99 -19.40
C LEU A 321 -19.82 10.81 -18.36
N ASP A 322 -20.84 10.25 -17.70
CA ASP A 322 -21.57 10.95 -16.64
C ASP A 322 -20.71 11.12 -15.38
N LEU A 323 -19.68 10.28 -15.21
CA LEU A 323 -18.69 10.36 -14.14
C LEU A 323 -17.42 11.14 -14.54
N TYR A 324 -17.40 11.77 -15.70
CA TYR A 324 -16.29 12.58 -16.18
C TYR A 324 -16.41 14.04 -15.71
N HIS A 325 -15.32 14.60 -15.22
CA HIS A 325 -15.26 15.98 -14.74
C HIS A 325 -14.55 16.88 -15.76
N GLU A 326 -15.33 17.73 -16.43
CA GLU A 326 -14.86 18.56 -17.55
C GLU A 326 -13.82 19.61 -17.14
N GLU A 327 -14.00 20.29 -16.00
CA GLU A 327 -13.08 21.38 -15.59
C GLU A 327 -11.66 20.90 -15.28
N THR A 328 -11.50 19.65 -14.84
CA THR A 328 -10.19 19.07 -14.49
C THR A 328 -9.68 18.06 -15.50
N ASP A 329 -10.44 17.78 -16.58
CA ASP A 329 -10.15 16.75 -17.57
C ASP A 329 -9.86 15.38 -16.91
N GLN A 330 -10.71 15.00 -15.95
CA GLN A 330 -10.53 13.78 -15.15
C GLN A 330 -11.72 12.84 -15.29
N LYS A 331 -11.43 11.60 -15.68
CA LYS A 331 -12.39 10.49 -15.69
C LYS A 331 -12.42 9.76 -14.34
N ALA A 332 -13.50 9.03 -14.07
CA ALA A 332 -13.56 8.11 -12.95
C ALA A 332 -12.43 7.07 -13.03
N GLN A 333 -11.69 6.92 -11.93
CA GLN A 333 -10.62 5.94 -11.82
C GLN A 333 -10.95 4.91 -10.76
N VAL A 334 -11.03 3.65 -11.18
CA VAL A 334 -11.22 2.51 -10.28
C VAL A 334 -9.85 1.97 -9.88
N ASN A 335 -9.50 2.13 -8.60
CA ASN A 335 -8.21 1.68 -8.07
C ASN A 335 -8.21 0.21 -7.60
N THR A 336 -9.39 -0.39 -7.47
CA THR A 336 -9.58 -1.81 -7.11
C THR A 336 -10.90 -2.30 -7.69
N SER A 337 -10.88 -3.42 -8.41
CA SER A 337 -12.12 -4.01 -8.93
C SER A 337 -12.89 -4.85 -7.89
N ASP A 338 -12.27 -5.18 -6.76
CA ASP A 338 -12.78 -6.20 -5.83
C ASP A 338 -14.03 -5.74 -5.07
N LEU A 339 -14.31 -4.42 -5.09
CA LEU A 339 -15.35 -3.75 -4.31
C LEU A 339 -16.50 -3.19 -5.16
N ASN A 340 -16.52 -3.46 -6.47
CA ASN A 340 -17.51 -2.87 -7.38
C ASN A 340 -18.96 -3.16 -6.93
N GLU A 341 -19.21 -4.36 -6.45
CA GLU A 341 -20.51 -4.82 -5.94
C GLU A 341 -20.80 -4.46 -4.48
N GLU A 342 -19.91 -3.70 -3.82
CA GLU A 342 -20.25 -3.11 -2.53
C GLU A 342 -20.92 -1.76 -2.72
N LEU A 343 -20.77 -1.11 -3.89
CA LEU A 343 -21.31 0.21 -4.20
C LEU A 343 -22.85 0.31 -4.03
N ASP A 344 -23.57 -0.79 -4.20
CA ASP A 344 -25.03 -0.87 -3.99
C ASP A 344 -25.42 -1.15 -2.53
N ARG A 345 -24.48 -1.57 -1.67
CA ARG A 345 -24.75 -2.05 -0.30
C ARG A 345 -24.44 -1.03 0.80
N TRP A 346 -23.90 0.15 0.46
CA TRP A 346 -23.59 1.16 1.46
C TRP A 346 -24.87 1.72 2.10
N SER A 347 -25.02 1.50 3.42
CA SER A 347 -26.14 2.07 4.18
C SER A 347 -25.85 3.44 4.78
N MET A 348 -24.57 3.83 4.85
CA MET A 348 -24.13 5.09 5.46
C MET A 348 -23.05 5.73 4.60
N CYS A 349 -23.27 6.99 4.21
CA CYS A 349 -22.30 7.80 3.49
C CYS A 349 -21.77 8.90 4.40
N LEU A 350 -20.49 8.82 4.76
CA LEU A 350 -19.79 9.90 5.47
C LEU A 350 -19.26 10.89 4.46
N GLN A 351 -19.98 11.99 4.26
CA GLN A 351 -19.55 13.06 3.37
C GLN A 351 -18.70 14.07 4.13
N ILE A 352 -17.43 14.20 3.74
CA ILE A 352 -16.56 15.30 4.17
C ILE A 352 -17.02 16.54 3.39
N ARG A 353 -17.91 17.35 3.99
CA ARG A 353 -18.27 18.64 3.40
C ARG A 353 -17.14 19.62 3.69
N ARG A 354 -16.51 20.15 2.62
CA ARG A 354 -15.77 21.40 2.67
C ARG A 354 -16.75 22.48 3.14
N VAL A 355 -16.60 22.94 4.38
CA VAL A 355 -17.25 24.16 4.82
C VAL A 355 -16.64 25.28 3.97
N ARG A 356 -17.48 25.94 3.17
CA ARG A 356 -17.07 27.08 2.34
C ARG A 356 -16.78 28.30 3.20
#